data_AF-G5AE55-F1
#
_entry.id   AF-G5AE55-F1
#
_cell.length_a   1.000
_cell.length_b   1.000
_cell.length_c   1.000
_cell.angle_alpha   90.00
_cell.angle_beta   90.00
_cell.angle_gamma   90.00
#
_symmetry.space_group_name_H-M   'P 1'
#
loop_
_entity.id
_entity.type
_entity.pdbx_description
1 polymer ?
#
loop_
_entity_poly.entity_id
_entity_poly.type
_entity_poly.pdbx_seq_one_letter_code
_entity_poly.pdbx_strand_id
1 'polypeptide(L)'
;MKLTGLHVIGDSKLILTHLARRRPPKAAHLRDIYAQCRTIADQLQITSWTHHLRHFNKTADKLANLAMDTKCSIQVLDTDIEHLTPTWSSVTALLTSDVSQWIETHLDPDEDGRRSNSLGNSEEDACASTFNGS
;
A
#
# COMPACT_ATOMS: atom_id res chain seq x y z
N MET A 1 -15.97 -6.10 -13.90
CA MET A 1 -14.66 -5.39 -13.80
C MET A 1 -13.79 -6.12 -12.80
N LYS A 2 -12.50 -6.29 -13.06
CA LYS A 2 -11.54 -6.83 -12.09
C LYS A 2 -10.66 -5.67 -11.64
N LEU A 3 -10.69 -5.34 -10.35
CA LEU A 3 -9.86 -4.29 -9.79
C LEU A 3 -8.42 -4.83 -9.68
N THR A 4 -7.45 -4.16 -10.30
CA THR A 4 -6.05 -4.60 -10.34
C THR A 4 -5.11 -3.41 -10.15
N GLY A 5 -3.91 -3.65 -9.63
CA GLY A 5 -2.89 -2.61 -9.50
C GLY A 5 -3.09 -1.70 -8.29
N LEU A 6 -3.69 -2.20 -7.21
CA LEU A 6 -3.99 -1.40 -6.03
C LEU A 6 -2.75 -1.08 -5.19
N HIS A 7 -2.77 0.09 -4.57
CA HIS A 7 -1.83 0.49 -3.52
C HIS A 7 -2.54 0.40 -2.17
N VAL A 8 -1.94 -0.32 -1.21
CA VAL A 8 -2.50 -0.44 0.15
C VAL A 8 -1.75 0.47 1.10
N ILE A 9 -2.49 1.30 1.83
CA ILE A 9 -1.99 2.23 2.84
C ILE A 9 -2.52 1.80 4.20
N GLY A 10 -1.68 1.85 5.24
CA GLY A 10 -2.11 1.56 6.60
C GLY A 10 -1.09 1.99 7.65
N ASP A 11 -1.51 2.01 8.90
CA ASP A 11 -0.71 2.45 10.06
C ASP A 11 -0.06 1.29 10.83
N SER A 12 -0.49 0.06 10.58
CA SER A 12 0.16 -1.13 11.16
C SER A 12 1.36 -1.57 10.32
N LYS A 13 2.53 -1.00 10.62
CA LYS A 13 3.80 -1.41 10.00
C LYS A 13 4.03 -2.92 10.08
N LEU A 14 3.62 -3.55 11.17
CA LEU A 14 3.76 -4.99 11.37
C LEU A 14 2.97 -5.79 10.33
N ILE A 15 1.69 -5.47 10.16
CA ILE A 15 0.79 -6.17 9.22
C ILE A 15 1.26 -5.94 7.78
N LEU A 16 1.53 -4.68 7.42
CA LEU A 16 2.04 -4.32 6.10
C LEU A 16 3.34 -5.06 5.77
N THR A 17 4.26 -5.17 6.74
CA THR A 17 5.53 -5.89 6.55
C THR A 17 5.31 -7.39 6.33
N HIS A 18 4.41 -8.03 7.08
CA HIS A 18 4.10 -9.45 6.89
C HIS A 18 3.52 -9.69 5.50
N LEU A 19 2.56 -8.87 5.08
CA LEU A 19 1.94 -8.97 3.77
C LEU A 19 2.94 -8.68 2.65
N ALA A 20 3.68 -7.58 2.70
CA ALA A 20 4.67 -7.21 1.68
C ALA A 20 5.79 -8.25 1.54
N ARG A 21 6.33 -8.76 2.66
CA ARG A 21 7.42 -9.76 2.65
C ARG A 21 6.93 -11.19 2.45
N ARG A 22 5.62 -11.39 2.29
CA ARG A 22 4.99 -12.71 2.22
C ARG A 22 5.38 -13.63 3.39
N ARG A 23 5.56 -13.07 4.58
CA ARG A 23 5.91 -13.83 5.79
C ARG A 23 4.65 -14.06 6.62
N PRO A 24 4.23 -15.33 6.83
CA PRO A 24 3.09 -15.62 7.69
C PRO A 24 3.40 -15.28 9.16
N PRO A 25 2.39 -14.85 9.93
CA PRO A 25 2.56 -14.59 11.35
C PRO A 25 2.83 -15.88 12.13
N LYS A 26 3.61 -15.79 13.22
CA LYS A 26 3.90 -16.93 14.10
C LYS A 26 2.69 -17.43 14.88
N ALA A 27 1.76 -16.53 15.20
CA ALA A 27 0.55 -16.86 15.95
C ALA A 27 -0.41 -17.68 15.09
N ALA A 28 -0.76 -18.89 15.55
CA ALA A 28 -1.56 -19.84 14.78
C ALA A 28 -2.92 -19.28 14.35
N HIS A 29 -3.61 -18.57 15.25
CA HIS A 29 -4.93 -17.98 14.99
C HIS A 29 -4.94 -16.88 13.91
N LEU A 30 -3.78 -16.32 13.55
CA LEU A 30 -3.66 -15.31 12.48
C LEU A 30 -3.28 -15.90 11.13
N ARG A 31 -2.90 -17.18 11.07
CA ARG A 31 -2.42 -17.81 9.83
C ARG A 31 -3.51 -17.90 8.76
N ASP A 32 -4.72 -18.24 9.17
CA ASP A 32 -5.85 -18.40 8.25
C ASP A 32 -6.28 -17.05 7.67
N ILE A 33 -6.38 -16.02 8.52
CA ILE A 33 -6.68 -14.65 8.08
C ILE A 33 -5.57 -14.14 7.15
N TYR A 34 -4.30 -14.37 7.50
CA TYR A 34 -3.19 -14.00 6.63
C TYR A 34 -3.26 -14.67 5.26
N ALA A 35 -3.58 -15.97 5.20
CA ALA A 35 -3.70 -16.71 3.93
C ALA A 35 -4.85 -16.16 3.06
N GLN A 36 -5.98 -15.80 3.67
CA GLN A 36 -7.09 -15.16 2.97
C GLN A 36 -6.67 -13.79 2.42
N CYS A 37 -6.06 -12.93 3.25
CA CYS A 37 -5.55 -11.63 2.82
C CYS A 37 -4.54 -11.76 1.68
N ARG A 38 -3.66 -12.77 1.72
CA ARG A 38 -2.69 -13.02 0.65
C ARG A 38 -3.33 -13.47 -0.65
N THR A 39 -4.31 -14.36 -0.58
CA THR A 39 -5.06 -14.80 -1.77
C THR A 39 -5.75 -13.62 -2.44
N ILE A 40 -6.42 -12.77 -1.65
CA ILE A 40 -7.09 -11.56 -2.15
C ILE A 40 -6.05 -10.58 -2.74
N ALA A 41 -4.93 -10.36 -2.05
CA ALA A 41 -3.85 -9.50 -2.52
C ALA A 41 -3.27 -9.94 -3.88
N ASP A 42 -3.12 -11.24 -4.07
CA ASP A 42 -2.60 -11.82 -5.32
C ASP A 42 -3.65 -11.70 -6.44
N GLN A 43 -4.94 -11.90 -6.14
CA GLN A 43 -6.04 -11.72 -7.11
C GLN A 43 -6.19 -10.26 -7.57
N LEU A 44 -5.98 -9.31 -6.66
CA LEU A 44 -6.07 -7.87 -6.87
C LEU A 44 -4.76 -7.25 -7.41
N GLN A 45 -3.70 -8.04 -7.57
CA GLN A 45 -2.38 -7.56 -8.03
C GLN A 45 -1.93 -6.31 -7.27
N ILE A 46 -1.85 -6.39 -5.94
CA ILE A 46 -1.41 -5.25 -5.12
C ILE A 46 0.01 -4.83 -5.52
N THR A 47 0.16 -3.58 -5.94
CA THR A 47 1.39 -2.98 -6.44
C THR A 47 2.31 -2.56 -5.30
N SER A 48 1.77 -1.94 -4.24
CA SER A 48 2.56 -1.47 -3.10
C SER A 48 1.84 -1.60 -1.76
N TRP A 49 2.66 -1.63 -0.70
CA TRP A 49 2.22 -1.59 0.69
C TRP A 49 2.94 -0.41 1.35
N THR A 50 2.22 0.68 1.61
CA THR A 50 2.77 1.91 2.14
C THR A 50 2.36 2.08 3.60
N HIS A 51 3.34 2.32 4.46
CA HIS A 51 3.07 2.66 5.85
C HIS A 51 2.82 4.16 5.98
N HIS A 52 1.67 4.51 6.56
CA HIS A 52 1.33 5.88 6.94
C HIS A 52 1.30 6.03 8.46
N LEU A 53 1.59 7.24 8.94
CA LEU A 53 1.40 7.53 10.35
C LEU A 53 -0.10 7.53 10.66
N ARG A 54 -0.48 7.08 11.85
CA ARG A 54 -1.89 6.96 12.27
C ARG A 54 -2.70 8.24 12.11
N HIS A 55 -2.05 9.39 12.24
CA HIS A 55 -2.72 10.69 12.08
C HIS A 55 -3.13 11.02 10.63
N PHE A 56 -2.70 10.21 9.67
CA PHE A 56 -2.99 10.25 8.24
C PHE A 56 -3.74 8.99 7.76
N ASN A 57 -4.26 8.20 8.70
CA ASN A 57 -5.13 7.05 8.46
C ASN A 57 -6.41 7.19 9.30
N LYS A 58 -6.86 8.44 9.50
CA LYS A 58 -7.95 8.78 10.41
C LYS A 58 -9.28 8.27 9.89
N THR A 59 -9.43 8.18 8.56
CA THR A 59 -10.62 7.62 7.93
C THR A 59 -10.81 6.16 8.33
N ALA A 60 -9.77 5.33 8.21
CA ALA A 60 -9.82 3.93 8.60
C ALA A 60 -10.06 3.76 10.10
N ASP A 61 -9.42 4.58 10.93
CA ASP A 61 -9.64 4.58 12.39
C ASP A 61 -11.10 4.92 12.74
N LYS A 62 -11.67 5.95 12.10
CA LYS A 62 -13.07 6.34 12.32
C LYS A 62 -14.05 5.26 11.86
N LEU A 63 -13.79 4.61 10.74
CA LEU A 63 -14.59 3.49 10.25
C LEU A 63 -14.54 2.30 11.21
N ALA A 64 -13.36 1.96 11.72
CA ALA A 64 -13.21 0.90 12.70
C ALA A 64 -13.97 1.21 13.99
N ASN A 65 -13.87 2.45 14.50
CA ASN A 65 -14.62 2.90 15.67
C ASN A 65 -16.14 2.84 15.42
N LEU A 66 -16.62 3.29 14.26
CA LEU A 66 -18.04 3.23 13.92
C LEU A 66 -18.56 1.78 13.87
N ALA A 67 -17.79 0.87 13.29
CA ALA A 67 -18.15 -0.56 13.26
C ALA A 67 -18.17 -1.16 14.68
N MET A 68 -17.23 -0.78 15.55
CA MET A 68 -17.22 -1.21 16.95
C MET A 68 -18.41 -0.67 17.75
N ASP A 69 -18.74 0.61 17.59
CA ASP A 69 -19.83 1.27 18.29
C ASP A 69 -21.20 0.71 17.87
N THR A 70 -21.39 0.53 16.56
CA THR A 70 -22.64 -0.02 16.00
C THR A 70 -22.73 -1.53 16.09
N LYS A 71 -21.58 -2.22 16.25
CA LYS A 71 -21.42 -3.67 16.16
C LYS A 71 -21.94 -4.26 14.84
N CYS A 72 -21.99 -3.43 13.80
CA CYS A 72 -22.49 -3.78 12.48
C CYS A 72 -21.37 -3.62 11.44
N SER A 73 -21.32 -4.56 10.49
CA SER A 73 -20.51 -4.39 9.28
C SER A 73 -21.29 -3.53 8.31
N ILE A 74 -20.74 -2.37 7.93
CA ILE A 74 -21.39 -1.41 7.04
C ILE A 74 -20.47 -1.18 5.84
N GLN A 75 -21.05 -1.28 4.65
CA GLN A 75 -20.42 -0.89 3.39
C GLN A 75 -21.23 0.25 2.79
N VAL A 76 -20.52 1.21 2.22
CA VAL A 76 -21.07 2.43 1.65
C VAL A 76 -20.45 2.59 0.28
N LEU A 77 -21.29 2.72 -0.76
CA LEU A 77 -20.83 3.09 -2.08
C LEU A 77 -20.84 4.62 -2.23
N ASP A 78 -20.07 5.12 -3.19
CA ASP A 78 -20.02 6.54 -3.52
C ASP A 78 -21.41 7.14 -3.78
N THR A 79 -22.28 6.36 -4.46
CA THR A 79 -23.69 6.72 -4.72
C THR A 79 -24.53 6.88 -3.46
N ASP A 80 -24.13 6.26 -2.36
CA ASP A 80 -24.88 6.29 -1.10
C ASP A 80 -24.49 7.48 -0.23
N ILE A 81 -23.34 8.13 -0.52
CA ILE A 81 -22.76 9.20 0.31
C ILE A 81 -23.73 10.35 0.54
N GLU A 82 -24.48 10.75 -0.49
CA GLU A 82 -25.47 11.84 -0.41
C GLU A 82 -26.63 11.52 0.55
N HIS A 83 -26.89 10.24 0.81
CA HIS A 83 -27.98 9.76 1.66
C HIS A 83 -27.52 9.29 3.04
N LEU A 84 -26.22 9.36 3.34
CA LEU A 84 -25.70 8.91 4.62
C LEU A 84 -26.13 9.83 5.76
N THR A 85 -26.27 9.22 6.93
CA THR A 85 -26.52 9.95 8.16
C THR A 85 -25.37 10.93 8.46
N PRO A 86 -25.63 12.05 9.16
CA PRO A 86 -24.61 13.06 9.48
C PRO A 86 -23.34 12.52 10.15
N THR A 87 -23.43 11.37 10.81
CA THR A 87 -22.30 10.63 11.40
C THR A 87 -21.16 10.36 10.38
N TRP A 88 -21.50 10.16 9.10
CA TRP A 88 -20.55 9.88 8.01
C TRP A 88 -19.85 11.12 7.45
N SER A 89 -20.36 12.33 7.70
CA SER A 89 -19.72 13.58 7.24
C SER A 89 -18.29 13.73 7.76
N SER A 90 -18.05 13.24 8.98
CA SER A 90 -16.70 13.22 9.56
C SER A 90 -15.77 12.23 8.87
N VAL A 91 -16.30 11.10 8.38
CA VAL A 91 -15.52 10.09 7.64
C VAL A 91 -15.17 10.61 6.25
N THR A 92 -16.11 11.24 5.55
CA THR A 92 -15.87 11.78 4.20
C THR A 92 -14.87 12.93 4.20
N ALA A 93 -14.94 13.83 5.19
CA ALA A 93 -13.95 14.90 5.34
C ALA A 93 -12.53 14.37 5.60
N LEU A 94 -12.40 13.33 6.43
CA LEU A 94 -11.13 12.65 6.68
C LEU A 94 -10.62 11.92 5.44
N LEU A 95 -11.51 11.29 4.66
CA LEU A 95 -11.16 10.57 3.44
C LEU A 95 -10.49 11.49 2.43
N THR A 96 -11.09 12.65 2.18
CA THR A 96 -10.51 13.65 1.28
C THR A 96 -9.12 14.06 1.77
N SER A 97 -8.96 14.35 3.07
CA SER A 97 -7.67 14.74 3.63
C SER A 97 -6.60 13.65 3.54
N ASP A 98 -6.92 12.40 3.89
CA ASP A 98 -5.98 11.28 3.88
C ASP A 98 -5.53 10.96 2.44
N VAL A 99 -6.45 11.03 1.46
CA VAL A 99 -6.15 10.79 0.04
C VAL A 99 -5.33 11.91 -0.57
N SER A 100 -5.71 13.19 -0.36
CA SER A 100 -4.97 14.34 -0.89
C SER A 100 -3.51 14.33 -0.45
N GLN A 101 -3.27 13.97 0.80
CA GLN A 101 -1.91 13.90 1.32
C GLN A 101 -1.12 12.71 0.77
N TRP A 102 -1.75 11.56 0.55
CA TRP A 102 -1.09 10.45 -0.13
C TRP A 102 -0.68 10.83 -1.56
N ILE A 103 -1.57 11.50 -2.30
CA ILE A 103 -1.31 12.04 -3.64
C ILE A 103 -0.10 12.98 -3.59
N GLU A 104 -0.08 13.97 -2.70
CA GLU A 104 1.03 14.94 -2.59
C GLU A 104 2.38 14.29 -2.26
N THR A 105 2.36 13.20 -1.50
CA THR A 105 3.59 12.49 -1.10
C THR A 105 4.08 11.45 -2.11
N HIS A 106 3.25 11.04 -3.07
CA HIS A 106 3.56 9.94 -4.00
C HIS A 106 3.43 10.30 -5.49
N LEU A 107 2.87 11.47 -5.83
CA LEU A 107 2.99 12.09 -7.15
C LEU A 107 4.11 13.13 -7.07
N ASP A 108 5.33 12.71 -7.39
CA ASP A 108 6.39 13.65 -7.73
C ASP A 108 5.96 14.45 -8.98
N PRO A 109 6.12 15.78 -9.01
CA PRO A 109 5.89 16.58 -10.20
C PRO A 109 6.92 16.36 -11.33
N ASP A 110 7.93 15.48 -11.15
CA ASP A 110 9.11 15.38 -12.05
C ASP A 110 9.39 13.96 -12.61
N GLU A 111 8.38 13.16 -12.93
CA GLU A 111 8.51 11.93 -13.74
C GLU A 111 8.63 12.21 -15.26
N ASP A 112 9.20 13.36 -15.66
CA ASP A 112 9.52 13.67 -17.08
C ASP A 112 11.03 13.92 -17.34
N GLY A 113 11.88 13.90 -16.30
CA GLY A 113 13.27 14.36 -16.41
C GLY A 113 14.38 13.29 -16.37
N ARG A 114 14.10 12.03 -16.02
CA ARG A 114 15.15 11.04 -15.69
C ARG A 114 15.13 9.78 -16.53
N ARG A 115 15.02 9.94 -17.85
CA ARG A 115 15.40 8.91 -18.83
C ARG A 115 16.37 9.47 -19.88
N SER A 116 17.47 10.03 -19.42
CA SER A 116 18.62 10.35 -20.26
C SER A 116 19.90 9.96 -19.52
N ASN A 117 20.75 9.20 -20.19
CA ASN A 117 22.07 8.68 -19.78
C ASN A 117 22.12 7.34 -19.04
N SER A 118 21.89 6.26 -19.79
CA SER A 118 22.76 5.08 -19.72
C SER A 118 22.70 4.30 -21.03
N LEU A 119 23.32 4.86 -22.08
CA LEU A 119 23.71 4.16 -23.30
C LEU A 119 25.13 4.64 -23.64
N GLY A 120 26.07 3.70 -23.74
CA GLY A 120 27.51 3.89 -23.96
C GLY A 120 28.31 3.41 -22.74
N ASN A 121 29.08 2.33 -22.76
CA ASN A 121 29.80 1.72 -23.87
C ASN A 121 29.88 0.20 -23.71
N SER A 122 29.67 -0.50 -24.83
CA SER A 122 30.23 -1.82 -25.12
C SER A 122 31.67 -1.62 -25.60
N GLU A 123 32.56 -2.55 -25.24
CA GLU A 123 33.80 -3.00 -25.93
C GLU A 123 34.83 -3.44 -24.85
N GLU A 124 35.03 -4.74 -24.70
CA GLU A 124 36.17 -5.51 -25.26
C GLU A 124 37.44 -5.38 -24.39
N ASP A 125 37.79 -6.43 -23.64
CA ASP A 125 38.90 -7.31 -24.04
C ASP A 125 39.34 -8.27 -22.92
N ALA A 126 39.55 -9.51 -23.35
CA ALA A 126 40.26 -10.52 -22.59
C ALA A 126 41.77 -10.29 -22.70
N CYS A 127 42.51 -10.33 -21.59
CA CYS A 127 43.87 -10.89 -21.62
C CYS A 127 44.34 -11.32 -20.22
N ALA A 128 44.97 -12.49 -20.21
CA ALA A 128 45.62 -13.14 -19.09
C ALA A 128 46.78 -12.31 -18.50
N SER A 129 47.09 -12.52 -17.22
CA SER A 129 48.46 -12.82 -16.77
C SER A 129 48.49 -13.22 -15.30
N THR A 130 48.86 -14.47 -15.08
CA THR A 130 49.49 -14.98 -13.86
C THR A 130 50.83 -14.26 -13.67
N PHE A 131 51.12 -13.74 -12.47
CA PHE A 131 52.49 -13.35 -12.12
C PHE A 131 52.81 -13.80 -10.69
N ASN A 132 53.83 -14.66 -10.59
CA ASN A 132 54.48 -15.10 -9.36
C ASN A 132 55.32 -13.96 -8.76
N GLY A 133 55.28 -13.82 -7.44
CA GLY A 133 56.21 -13.00 -6.68
C GLY A 133 57.06 -13.87 -5.77
N SER A 134 58.38 -13.75 -5.94
CA SER A 134 59.49 -14.48 -5.32
C SER A 134 59.54 -14.53 -3.80
#